data_AF-A0A352A6S1-F1
#
_entry.id   AF-A0A352A6S1-F1
#
_cell.length_a   1.000
_cell.length_b   1.000
_cell.length_c   1.000
_cell.angle_alpha   90.00
_cell.angle_beta   90.00
_cell.angle_gamma   90.00
#
_symmetry.space_group_name_H-M   'P 1'
#
loop_
_entity.id
_entity.type
_entity.pdbx_description
1 polymer ?
#
loop_
_entity_poly.entity_id
_entity_poly.type
_entity_poly.pdbx_seq_one_letter_code
_entity_poly.pdbx_strand_id
1 'polypeptide(L)'
;MKEIRIKGARIHNLKNIDISLPKNKFIVATGVSGSGKSSLVFDIIFEEGRKQYLQSLGMLSTIDDTYKFDYIEGIGPTIAVHQNTIRQSNPRSTVGTRTGILHMLTLLYSGEGQAQVEGINGDEHLNASFFSYNSASGMCLQCSGRGAYFEIDMERLVTDNQITLEAVFIKSKVTPGYMSVLKRRFKDYFYIPFTSLPEDVKNEAIYGRY
;
A
#
# COMPACT_ATOMS: atom_id res chain seq x y z
N MET A 1 28.89 -27.77 -5.89
CA MET A 1 29.72 -26.57 -6.18
C MET A 1 29.86 -25.71 -4.93
N LYS A 2 31.06 -25.18 -4.65
CA LYS A 2 31.36 -24.31 -3.50
C LYS A 2 31.21 -22.81 -3.79
N GLU A 3 31.06 -22.42 -5.05
CA GLU A 3 31.04 -21.04 -5.53
C GLU A 3 29.87 -20.81 -6.48
N ILE A 4 29.48 -19.55 -6.64
CA ILE A 4 28.62 -19.04 -7.71
C ILE A 4 29.56 -18.37 -8.73
N ARG A 5 29.52 -18.79 -9.99
CA ARG A 5 30.40 -18.26 -11.04
C ARG A 5 29.55 -17.57 -12.09
N ILE A 6 29.93 -16.34 -12.43
CA ILE A 6 29.26 -15.51 -13.42
C ILE A 6 30.31 -15.12 -14.45
N LYS A 7 30.05 -15.42 -15.72
CA LYS A 7 30.90 -15.01 -16.83
C LYS A 7 30.22 -13.98 -17.71
N GLY A 8 30.98 -12.96 -18.09
CA GLY A 8 30.55 -11.95 -19.05
C GLY A 8 29.36 -11.11 -18.60
N ALA A 9 29.22 -10.82 -17.30
CA ALA A 9 28.11 -10.02 -16.78
C ALA A 9 28.07 -8.62 -17.40
N ARG A 10 26.98 -8.31 -18.09
CA ARG A 10 26.76 -7.11 -18.91
C ARG A 10 25.30 -6.67 -18.82
N ILE A 11 25.02 -5.78 -17.88
CA ILE A 11 23.75 -5.08 -17.81
C ILE A 11 23.98 -3.70 -17.21
N HIS A 12 23.32 -2.69 -17.76
CA HIS A 12 23.50 -1.28 -17.39
C HIS A 12 24.98 -0.88 -17.41
N ASN A 13 25.57 -0.63 -16.24
CA ASN A 13 26.95 -0.15 -16.11
C ASN A 13 28.01 -1.27 -16.01
N LEU A 14 27.60 -2.55 -16.04
CA LEU A 14 28.54 -3.68 -16.04
C LEU A 14 29.18 -3.85 -17.41
N LYS A 15 30.51 -3.91 -17.44
CA LYS A 15 31.33 -3.99 -18.66
C LYS A 15 31.92 -5.38 -18.86
N ASN A 16 31.06 -6.37 -19.08
CA ASN A 16 31.45 -7.76 -19.35
C ASN A 16 32.40 -8.34 -18.27
N ILE A 17 31.95 -8.31 -17.02
CA ILE A 17 32.80 -8.71 -15.88
C ILE A 17 32.64 -10.20 -15.54
N ASP A 18 33.74 -10.80 -15.09
CA ASP A 18 33.78 -12.18 -14.60
C ASP A 18 33.92 -12.16 -13.07
N ILE A 19 33.04 -12.89 -12.38
CA ILE A 19 33.00 -12.92 -10.92
C ILE A 19 32.81 -14.35 -10.40
N SER A 20 33.53 -14.68 -9.33
CA SER A 20 33.34 -15.89 -8.54
C SER A 20 33.03 -15.51 -7.09
N LEU A 21 31.89 -15.95 -6.59
CA LEU A 21 31.40 -15.65 -5.23
C LEU A 21 31.39 -16.93 -4.38
N PRO A 22 32.07 -16.99 -3.24
CA PRO A 22 32.04 -18.15 -2.36
C PRO A 22 30.67 -18.31 -1.69
N LYS A 23 30.10 -19.52 -1.70
CA LYS A 23 28.85 -19.80 -0.98
C LYS A 23 29.06 -19.76 0.54
N ASN A 24 27.96 -19.56 1.27
CA ASN A 24 27.93 -19.55 2.75
C ASN A 24 28.85 -18.47 3.36
N LYS A 25 28.97 -17.34 2.68
CA LYS A 25 29.72 -16.17 3.13
C LYS A 25 28.83 -14.93 3.12
N PHE A 26 29.12 -14.01 4.03
CA PHE A 26 28.55 -12.68 4.00
C PHE A 26 29.36 -11.82 3.03
N ILE A 27 28.80 -11.58 1.84
CA ILE A 27 29.46 -10.85 0.76
C ILE A 27 28.88 -9.44 0.68
N VAL A 28 29.75 -8.44 0.66
CA VAL A 28 29.36 -7.04 0.55
C VAL A 28 29.82 -6.49 -0.80
N ALA A 29 28.87 -6.02 -1.61
CA ALA A 29 29.18 -5.29 -2.84
C ALA A 29 29.37 -3.80 -2.52
N THR A 30 30.58 -3.28 -2.71
CA THR A 30 30.95 -1.89 -2.43
C THR A 30 31.44 -1.16 -3.69
N GLY A 31 31.45 0.18 -3.66
CA GLY A 31 31.84 1.04 -4.77
C GLY A 31 30.95 2.28 -4.94
N VAL A 32 31.43 3.24 -5.74
CA VAL A 32 30.75 4.53 -5.99
C VAL A 32 29.35 4.38 -6.59
N SER A 33 28.48 5.37 -6.41
CA SER A 33 27.15 5.37 -7.05
C SER A 33 27.27 5.17 -8.56
N GLY A 34 26.39 4.35 -9.14
CA GLY A 34 26.45 4.00 -10.56
C GLY A 34 27.51 2.96 -10.95
N SER A 35 28.32 2.43 -10.04
CA SER A 35 29.35 1.42 -10.40
C SER A 35 28.83 0.05 -10.86
N GLY A 36 27.51 -0.17 -10.89
CA GLY A 36 26.89 -1.43 -11.31
C GLY A 36 26.64 -2.45 -10.19
N LYS A 37 26.78 -2.08 -8.90
CA LYS A 37 26.51 -2.97 -7.76
C LYS A 37 25.09 -3.56 -7.78
N SER A 38 24.08 -2.69 -7.88
CA SER A 38 22.67 -3.09 -7.92
C SER A 38 22.38 -3.95 -9.15
N SER A 39 23.02 -3.62 -10.27
CA SER A 39 22.92 -4.39 -11.51
C SER A 39 23.46 -5.81 -11.38
N LEU A 40 24.58 -5.98 -10.68
CA LEU A 40 25.12 -7.30 -10.40
C LEU A 40 24.25 -8.06 -9.39
N VAL A 41 23.91 -7.44 -8.26
CA VAL A 41 23.23 -8.13 -7.14
C VAL A 41 21.76 -8.42 -7.43
N PHE A 42 21.04 -7.44 -7.96
CA PHE A 42 19.59 -7.55 -8.16
C PHE A 42 19.24 -7.99 -9.57
N ASP A 43 19.75 -7.29 -10.60
CA ASP A 43 19.31 -7.54 -11.97
C ASP A 43 19.90 -8.83 -12.59
N ILE A 44 21.02 -9.32 -12.06
CA ILE A 44 21.65 -10.60 -12.45
C ILE A 44 21.43 -11.66 -11.38
N ILE A 45 22.08 -11.54 -10.21
CA ILE A 45 22.11 -12.65 -9.24
C ILE A 45 20.70 -12.96 -8.73
N PHE A 46 19.98 -11.97 -8.20
CA PHE A 46 18.63 -12.20 -7.69
C PHE A 46 17.68 -12.68 -8.77
N GLU A 47 17.58 -11.98 -9.91
CA GLU A 47 16.64 -12.35 -10.98
C GLU A 47 16.90 -13.74 -11.55
N GLU A 48 18.16 -14.12 -11.75
CA GLU A 48 18.50 -15.43 -12.30
C GLU A 48 18.24 -16.56 -11.29
N GLY A 49 18.57 -16.37 -10.01
CA GLY A 49 18.23 -17.35 -8.98
C GLY A 49 16.71 -17.54 -8.81
N ARG A 50 15.95 -16.45 -8.94
CA ARG A 50 14.48 -16.46 -8.91
C ARG A 50 13.92 -17.17 -10.14
N LYS A 51 14.46 -16.88 -11.32
CA LYS A 51 14.07 -17.50 -12.60
C LYS A 51 14.29 -19.02 -12.57
N GLN A 52 15.49 -19.47 -12.20
CA GLN A 52 15.80 -20.91 -12.13
C GLN A 52 14.90 -21.64 -11.12
N TYR A 53 14.61 -21.02 -9.97
CA TYR A 53 13.69 -21.59 -9.00
C TYR A 53 12.25 -21.68 -9.53
N LEU A 54 11.73 -20.65 -10.19
CA LEU A 54 10.38 -20.71 -10.76
C LEU A 54 10.27 -21.72 -11.91
N GLN A 55 11.31 -21.83 -12.73
CA GLN A 55 11.38 -22.82 -13.81
C GLN A 55 11.40 -24.26 -13.27
N SER A 56 12.08 -24.52 -12.15
CA SER A 56 12.07 -25.86 -11.54
C SER A 56 10.70 -26.24 -10.96
N LEU A 57 9.83 -25.26 -10.71
CA LEU A 57 8.42 -25.46 -10.32
C LEU A 57 7.46 -25.56 -11.52
N GLY A 58 7.96 -25.52 -12.76
CA GLY A 58 7.13 -25.56 -13.97
C GLY A 58 6.39 -24.25 -14.26
N MET A 59 6.75 -23.15 -13.59
CA MET A 59 6.16 -21.83 -13.87
C MET A 59 6.86 -21.19 -15.06
N LEU A 60 6.09 -20.75 -16.06
CA LEU A 60 6.63 -20.07 -17.23
C LEU A 60 7.14 -18.68 -16.81
N SER A 61 8.47 -18.53 -16.73
CA SER A 61 9.10 -17.22 -16.61
C SER A 61 9.03 -16.52 -17.96
N THR A 62 8.68 -15.23 -17.98
CA THR A 62 8.82 -14.38 -19.18
C THR A 62 10.21 -14.56 -19.79
N ILE A 63 10.27 -14.78 -21.09
CA ILE A 63 11.53 -14.84 -21.83
C ILE A 63 12.06 -13.41 -21.87
N ASP A 64 13.04 -13.12 -21.03
CA ASP A 64 13.84 -11.89 -21.16
C ASP A 64 14.96 -12.21 -22.17
N ASP A 65 14.81 -11.69 -23.39
CA ASP A 65 15.77 -11.87 -24.50
C ASP A 65 17.06 -11.05 -24.31
N THR A 66 17.19 -10.31 -23.19
CA THR A 66 18.38 -9.53 -22.91
C THR A 66 19.54 -10.45 -22.49
N TYR A 67 20.61 -10.48 -23.28
CA TYR A 67 21.85 -11.19 -22.97
C TYR A 67 22.62 -10.51 -21.82
N LYS A 68 22.24 -10.81 -20.56
CA LYS A 68 22.82 -10.21 -19.34
C LYS A 68 24.18 -10.79 -18.93
N PHE A 69 24.51 -11.99 -19.38
CA PHE A 69 25.75 -12.72 -19.06
C PHE A 69 25.94 -13.87 -20.08
N ASP A 70 27.13 -14.47 -20.11
CA ASP A 70 27.41 -15.65 -20.95
C ASP A 70 26.92 -16.93 -20.28
N TYR A 71 27.28 -17.13 -19.02
CA TYR A 71 26.72 -18.19 -18.19
C TYR A 71 26.81 -17.85 -16.70
N ILE A 72 25.97 -18.54 -15.94
CA ILE A 72 25.98 -18.51 -14.48
C ILE A 72 25.83 -19.93 -13.95
N GLU A 73 26.72 -20.30 -13.04
CA GLU A 73 26.74 -21.65 -12.46
C GLU A 73 26.71 -21.60 -10.95
N GLY A 74 26.12 -22.63 -10.35
CA GLY A 74 26.07 -22.79 -8.91
C GLY A 74 25.15 -21.80 -8.21
N ILE A 75 24.34 -21.02 -8.91
CA ILE A 75 23.30 -20.21 -8.27
C ILE A 75 22.19 -21.11 -7.69
N GLY A 76 21.57 -20.67 -6.59
CA GLY A 76 20.42 -21.34 -5.98
C GLY A 76 19.23 -20.38 -5.90
N PRO A 77 18.13 -20.78 -5.25
CA PRO A 77 17.00 -19.88 -5.01
C PRO A 77 17.44 -18.62 -4.27
N THR A 78 16.97 -17.46 -4.74
CA THR A 78 17.35 -16.14 -4.22
C THR A 78 16.14 -15.40 -3.65
N ILE A 79 16.39 -14.57 -2.65
CA ILE A 79 15.41 -13.65 -2.06
C ILE A 79 16.07 -12.29 -1.97
N ALA A 80 15.39 -11.25 -2.46
CA ALA A 80 15.85 -9.88 -2.33
C ALA A 80 15.04 -9.14 -1.26
N VAL A 81 15.76 -8.40 -0.42
CA VAL A 81 15.17 -7.49 0.57
C VAL A 81 15.53 -6.07 0.13
N HIS A 82 14.56 -5.40 -0.49
CA HIS A 82 14.71 -4.02 -0.97
C HIS A 82 14.03 -3.03 -0.02
N GLN A 83 14.55 -1.82 0.05
CA GLN A 83 13.80 -0.70 0.59
C GLN A 83 12.69 -0.34 -0.41
N ASN A 84 11.44 -0.66 -0.06
CA ASN A 84 10.30 -0.28 -0.89
C ASN A 84 9.95 1.21 -0.64
N THR A 85 10.26 2.09 -1.60
CA THR A 85 10.06 3.55 -1.48
C THR A 85 8.59 3.96 -1.69
N ILE A 86 7.72 3.05 -2.16
CA ILE A 86 6.30 3.35 -2.38
C ILE A 86 5.58 3.35 -1.03
N ARG A 87 5.31 4.58 -0.54
CA ARG A 87 4.59 4.86 0.72
C ARG A 87 3.09 4.54 0.68
N GLN A 88 2.53 4.22 -0.48
CA GLN A 88 1.12 3.86 -0.61
C GLN A 88 0.93 2.39 -0.23
N SER A 89 0.90 2.13 1.07
CA SER A 89 0.35 0.89 1.58
C SER A 89 -1.16 0.95 1.43
N ASN A 90 -1.76 -0.09 0.84
CA ASN A 90 -3.16 -0.40 1.07
C ASN A 90 -3.48 -0.12 2.55
N PRO A 91 -4.42 0.78 2.90
CA PRO A 91 -4.64 1.21 4.27
C PRO A 91 -5.08 0.08 5.20
N ARG A 92 -5.51 -1.06 4.64
CA ARG A 92 -5.78 -2.29 5.40
C ARG A 92 -4.52 -3.17 5.61
N SER A 93 -3.42 -2.86 4.93
CA SER A 93 -2.14 -3.56 5.11
C SER A 93 -1.42 -3.03 6.34
N THR A 94 -1.55 -3.77 7.44
CA THR A 94 -0.86 -3.51 8.71
C THR A 94 0.29 -4.49 8.89
N VAL A 95 1.11 -4.27 9.93
CA VAL A 95 2.11 -5.25 10.38
C VAL A 95 1.49 -6.62 10.60
N GLY A 96 0.29 -6.68 11.20
CA GLY A 96 -0.43 -7.94 11.45
C GLY A 96 -0.75 -8.71 10.17
N THR A 97 -1.18 -8.02 9.10
CA THR A 97 -1.43 -8.68 7.80
C THR A 97 -0.15 -9.11 7.09
N ARG A 98 0.91 -8.29 7.15
CA ARG A 98 2.16 -8.58 6.42
C ARG A 98 2.96 -9.71 7.05
N THR A 99 2.88 -9.85 8.36
CA THR A 99 3.59 -10.90 9.13
C THR A 99 2.77 -12.18 9.27
N GLY A 100 1.49 -12.18 8.88
CA GLY A 100 0.58 -13.29 9.11
C GLY A 100 0.05 -13.39 10.56
N ILE A 101 0.48 -12.51 11.46
CA ILE A 101 0.02 -12.47 12.86
C ILE A 101 -1.50 -12.32 12.93
N LEU A 102 -2.10 -11.46 12.09
CA LEU A 102 -3.56 -11.30 12.07
C LEU A 102 -4.26 -12.63 11.78
N HIS A 103 -3.74 -13.43 10.84
CA HIS A 103 -4.34 -14.72 10.51
C HIS A 103 -4.27 -15.69 11.70
N MET A 104 -3.12 -15.78 12.36
CA MET A 104 -2.96 -16.59 13.57
C MET A 104 -3.93 -16.15 14.68
N LEU A 105 -4.07 -14.84 14.87
CA LEU A 105 -5.03 -14.29 15.83
C LEU A 105 -6.47 -14.64 15.44
N THR A 106 -6.85 -14.52 14.16
CA THR A 106 -8.22 -14.86 13.73
C THR A 106 -8.59 -16.31 14.00
N LEU A 107 -7.63 -17.24 13.83
CA LEU A 107 -7.83 -18.65 14.16
C LEU A 107 -7.93 -18.85 15.67
N LEU A 108 -7.08 -18.18 16.46
CA LEU A 108 -7.11 -18.25 17.92
C LEU A 108 -8.45 -17.76 18.48
N TYR A 109 -8.91 -16.56 18.06
CA TYR A 109 -10.19 -16.02 18.52
C TYR A 109 -11.39 -16.83 18.03
N SER A 110 -11.28 -17.46 16.86
CA SER A 110 -12.31 -18.37 16.37
C SER A 110 -12.36 -19.68 17.16
N GLY A 111 -11.23 -20.19 17.66
CA GLY A 111 -11.20 -21.43 18.44
C GLY A 111 -11.50 -21.23 19.92
N GLU A 112 -10.98 -20.17 20.53
CA GLU A 112 -11.00 -19.97 21.99
C GLU A 112 -11.88 -18.79 22.44
N GLY A 113 -12.39 -17.99 21.49
CA GLY A 113 -13.22 -16.83 21.80
C GLY A 113 -14.61 -17.24 22.29
N GLN A 114 -15.03 -16.65 23.40
CA GLN A 114 -16.40 -16.76 23.91
C GLN A 114 -17.25 -15.64 23.34
N ALA A 115 -18.28 -15.98 22.56
CA ALA A 115 -19.21 -15.00 22.00
C ALA A 115 -20.19 -14.53 23.07
N GLN A 116 -20.30 -13.21 23.27
CA GLN A 116 -21.33 -12.58 24.09
C GLN A 116 -22.20 -11.71 23.20
N VAL A 117 -23.05 -12.35 22.39
CA VAL A 117 -23.97 -11.66 21.47
C VAL A 117 -25.38 -12.15 21.75
N GLU A 118 -26.36 -11.25 21.75
CA GLU A 118 -27.77 -11.63 21.87
C GLU A 118 -28.16 -12.61 20.75
N GLY A 119 -28.66 -13.79 21.13
CA GLY A 119 -29.06 -14.85 20.19
C GLY A 119 -27.98 -15.87 19.84
N ILE A 120 -26.75 -15.74 20.35
CA ILE A 120 -25.68 -16.74 20.23
C ILE A 120 -25.47 -17.37 21.62
N ASN A 121 -25.61 -18.69 21.73
CA ASN A 121 -25.29 -19.39 22.97
C ASN A 121 -23.78 -19.30 23.24
N GLY A 122 -23.37 -19.20 24.51
CA GLY A 122 -21.95 -18.99 24.88
C GLY A 122 -20.95 -20.05 24.37
N ASP A 123 -21.44 -21.19 23.89
CA ASP A 123 -20.65 -22.30 23.32
C ASP A 123 -20.52 -22.22 21.77
N GLU A 124 -21.20 -21.28 21.10
CA GLU A 124 -21.06 -21.08 19.66
C GLU A 124 -19.88 -20.16 19.32
N HIS A 125 -18.94 -20.70 18.56
CA HIS A 125 -17.77 -19.97 18.12
C HIS A 125 -18.02 -19.20 16.82
N LEU A 126 -17.56 -17.94 16.79
CA LEU A 126 -17.54 -17.14 15.56
C LEU A 126 -16.46 -17.66 14.61
N ASN A 127 -16.76 -17.67 13.31
CA ASN A 127 -15.77 -17.99 12.28
C ASN A 127 -14.62 -16.95 12.26
N ALA A 128 -13.40 -17.39 11.94
CA ALA A 128 -12.21 -16.54 11.78
C ALA A 128 -12.43 -15.26 10.95
N SER A 129 -13.35 -15.30 9.97
CA SER A 129 -13.75 -14.15 9.15
C SER A 129 -14.30 -12.97 9.96
N PHE A 130 -14.97 -13.22 11.08
CA PHE A 130 -15.48 -12.15 11.97
C PHE A 130 -14.36 -11.39 12.68
N PHE A 131 -13.18 -12.00 12.83
CA PHE A 131 -12.01 -11.39 13.46
C PHE A 131 -11.05 -10.74 12.45
N SER A 132 -11.45 -10.67 11.18
CA SER A 132 -10.66 -10.07 10.11
C SER A 132 -11.34 -8.81 9.59
N TYR A 133 -10.71 -7.66 9.79
CA TYR A 133 -11.14 -6.39 9.21
C TYR A 133 -10.98 -6.34 7.67
N ASN A 134 -10.38 -7.37 7.06
CA ASN A 134 -10.34 -7.54 5.60
C ASN A 134 -11.56 -8.30 5.06
N SER A 135 -12.32 -8.99 5.92
CA SER A 135 -13.53 -9.73 5.55
C SER A 135 -14.77 -8.85 5.68
N ALA A 136 -15.77 -9.06 4.82
CA ALA A 136 -17.04 -8.35 4.91
C ALA A 136 -17.73 -8.58 6.27
N SER A 137 -17.65 -9.79 6.82
CA SER A 137 -18.28 -10.16 8.09
C SER A 137 -17.59 -9.53 9.32
N GLY A 138 -16.29 -9.23 9.23
CA GLY A 138 -15.50 -8.70 10.35
C GLY A 138 -15.12 -7.23 10.20
N MET A 139 -15.42 -6.59 9.07
CA MET A 139 -15.08 -5.20 8.85
C MET A 139 -16.17 -4.24 9.34
N CYS A 140 -15.75 -3.14 9.96
CA CYS A 140 -16.64 -2.04 10.25
C CYS A 140 -17.20 -1.45 8.94
N LEU A 141 -18.52 -1.30 8.83
CA LEU A 141 -19.19 -0.79 7.63
C LEU A 141 -18.86 0.67 7.34
N GLN A 142 -18.66 1.49 8.38
CA GLN A 142 -18.36 2.92 8.25
C GLN A 142 -16.99 3.17 7.60
N CYS A 143 -15.94 2.56 8.16
CA CYS A 143 -14.58 2.73 7.63
C CYS A 143 -14.21 1.67 6.58
N SER A 144 -15.11 0.70 6.34
CA SER A 144 -14.83 -0.49 5.53
C SER A 144 -13.51 -1.15 5.92
N GLY A 145 -13.29 -1.39 7.22
CA GLY A 145 -12.07 -2.06 7.73
C GLY A 145 -10.76 -1.26 7.59
N ARG A 146 -10.80 0.03 7.25
CA ARG A 146 -9.60 0.89 7.20
C ARG A 146 -9.12 1.33 8.58
N GLY A 147 -9.98 1.26 9.60
CA GLY A 147 -9.69 1.78 10.94
C GLY A 147 -9.67 3.31 11.03
N ALA A 148 -9.94 4.02 9.94
CA ALA A 148 -10.05 5.47 9.88
C ALA A 148 -11.13 5.88 8.87
N TYR A 149 -11.83 6.96 9.16
CA TYR A 149 -12.72 7.66 8.23
C TYR A 149 -12.34 9.15 8.22
N PHE A 150 -12.65 9.83 7.12
CA PHE A 150 -12.36 11.26 7.00
C PHE A 150 -13.65 12.03 7.28
N GLU A 151 -13.56 12.99 8.18
CA GLU A 151 -14.62 13.94 8.47
C GLU A 151 -14.14 15.34 8.12
N ILE A 152 -15.09 16.21 7.80
CA ILE A 152 -14.80 17.60 7.49
C ILE A 152 -14.55 18.34 8.81
N ASP A 153 -13.33 18.86 8.95
CA ASP A 153 -12.93 19.68 10.08
C ASP A 153 -13.51 21.10 9.92
N MET A 154 -14.67 21.31 10.55
CA MET A 154 -15.41 22.56 10.46
C MET A 154 -14.68 23.73 11.11
N GLU A 155 -13.86 23.52 12.14
CA GLU A 155 -13.08 24.58 12.78
C GLU A 155 -11.96 25.09 11.86
N ARG A 156 -11.36 24.18 11.08
CA ARG A 156 -10.40 24.57 10.04
C ARG A 156 -11.05 25.28 8.88
N LEU A 157 -12.27 24.92 8.49
CA LEU A 157 -12.97 25.58 7.39
C LEU A 157 -13.55 26.93 7.80
N VAL A 158 -14.25 26.98 8.93
CA VAL A 158 -14.94 28.15 9.46
C VAL A 158 -14.12 28.76 10.59
N THR A 159 -13.10 29.53 10.22
CA THR A 159 -12.15 30.12 11.18
C THR A 159 -12.66 31.35 11.93
N ASP A 160 -13.74 31.97 11.44
CA ASP A 160 -14.37 33.15 12.04
C ASP A 160 -15.87 33.12 11.72
N ASN A 161 -16.70 33.67 12.61
CA ASN A 161 -18.15 33.77 12.47
C ASN A 161 -18.58 34.70 11.32
N GLN A 162 -17.65 35.47 10.74
CA GLN A 162 -17.92 36.33 9.58
C GLN A 162 -17.53 35.70 8.24
N ILE A 163 -16.94 34.51 8.22
CA ILE A 163 -16.51 33.87 6.98
C ILE A 163 -17.72 33.56 6.10
N THR A 164 -17.74 34.09 4.88
CA THR A 164 -18.85 33.88 3.94
C THR A 164 -18.80 32.47 3.36
N LEU A 165 -19.95 32.00 2.86
CA LEU A 165 -20.02 30.70 2.17
C LEU A 165 -19.05 30.62 0.98
N GLU A 166 -18.91 31.71 0.20
CA GLU A 166 -17.90 31.83 -0.84
C GLU A 166 -16.47 31.60 -0.31
N ALA A 167 -16.11 32.25 0.79
CA ALA A 167 -14.78 32.13 1.37
C ALA A 167 -14.50 30.69 1.88
N VAL A 168 -15.52 30.00 2.41
CA VAL A 168 -15.42 28.57 2.76
C VAL A 168 -15.12 27.70 1.53
N PHE A 169 -15.79 27.94 0.40
CA PHE A 169 -15.52 27.21 -0.85
C PHE A 169 -14.13 27.52 -1.42
N ILE A 170 -13.68 28.78 -1.37
CA ILE A 170 -12.32 29.17 -1.77
C ILE A 170 -11.29 28.45 -0.91
N LYS A 171 -11.50 28.41 0.41
CA LYS A 171 -10.60 27.73 1.36
C LYS A 171 -10.56 26.22 1.14
N SER A 172 -11.68 25.64 0.70
CA SER A 172 -11.81 24.25 0.28
C SER A 172 -11.20 23.96 -1.11
N LYS A 173 -10.57 24.96 -1.74
CA LYS A 173 -9.91 24.88 -3.05
C LYS A 173 -10.87 24.49 -4.19
N VAL A 174 -12.13 24.91 -4.12
CA VAL A 174 -13.08 24.73 -5.22
C VAL A 174 -12.57 25.44 -6.48
N THR A 175 -12.60 24.76 -7.63
CA THR A 175 -12.12 25.33 -8.89
C THR A 175 -13.08 26.39 -9.44
N PRO A 176 -12.62 27.34 -10.28
CA PRO A 176 -13.47 28.43 -10.79
C PRO A 176 -14.74 27.96 -11.52
N GLY A 177 -14.65 26.83 -12.25
CA GLY A 177 -15.79 26.23 -12.94
C GLY A 177 -16.87 25.77 -11.96
N TYR A 178 -16.48 25.05 -10.90
CA TYR A 178 -17.41 24.65 -9.84
C TYR A 178 -17.92 25.85 -9.05
N MET A 179 -17.10 26.87 -8.84
CA MET A 179 -17.50 28.09 -8.13
C MET A 179 -18.69 28.78 -8.81
N SER A 180 -18.69 28.84 -10.14
CA SER A 180 -19.82 29.40 -10.93
C SER A 180 -21.11 28.61 -10.72
N VAL A 181 -21.02 27.28 -10.60
CA VAL A 181 -22.17 26.40 -10.34
C VAL A 181 -22.70 26.60 -8.93
N LEU A 182 -21.82 26.63 -7.92
CA LEU A 182 -22.19 26.84 -6.52
C LEU A 182 -22.82 28.22 -6.31
N LYS A 183 -22.27 29.26 -6.93
CA LYS A 183 -22.85 30.62 -6.88
C LYS A 183 -24.28 30.65 -7.40
N ARG A 184 -24.56 29.99 -8.53
CA ARG A 184 -25.92 29.88 -9.07
C ARG A 184 -26.86 29.06 -8.18
N ARG A 185 -26.32 28.08 -7.45
CA ARG A 185 -27.11 27.20 -6.57
C ARG A 185 -27.47 27.88 -5.25
N PHE A 186 -26.49 28.46 -4.57
CA PHE A 186 -26.69 29.07 -3.26
C PHE A 186 -27.19 30.52 -3.32
N LYS A 187 -27.15 31.18 -4.49
CA LYS A 187 -27.73 32.50 -4.76
C LYS A 187 -27.51 33.50 -3.61
N ASP A 188 -28.58 33.87 -2.92
CA ASP A 188 -28.59 34.88 -1.86
C ASP A 188 -27.75 34.46 -0.65
N TYR A 189 -27.55 33.16 -0.42
CA TYR A 189 -26.73 32.62 0.67
C TYR A 189 -25.23 32.67 0.39
N PHE A 190 -24.80 32.91 -0.85
CA PHE A 190 -23.40 32.74 -1.26
C PHE A 190 -22.44 33.73 -0.57
N TYR A 191 -22.93 34.93 -0.26
CA TYR A 191 -22.14 35.99 0.39
C TYR A 191 -22.49 36.19 1.87
N ILE A 192 -23.32 35.31 2.44
CA ILE A 192 -23.73 35.38 3.85
C ILE A 192 -22.70 34.62 4.71
N PRO A 193 -22.43 35.09 5.95
CA PRO A 193 -21.61 34.35 6.90
C PRO A 193 -22.11 32.93 7.13
N PHE A 194 -21.21 31.95 7.07
CA PHE A 194 -21.55 30.52 7.12
C PHE A 194 -22.33 30.15 8.38
N THR A 195 -21.98 30.73 9.54
CA THR A 195 -22.65 30.47 10.82
C THR A 195 -24.11 30.92 10.84
N SER A 196 -24.45 31.94 10.04
CA SER A 196 -25.79 32.54 9.95
C SER A 196 -26.70 31.82 8.95
N LEU A 197 -26.18 30.82 8.22
CA LEU A 197 -26.96 30.05 7.27
C LEU A 197 -27.95 29.10 7.99
N PRO A 198 -29.10 28.81 7.38
CA PRO A 198 -29.96 27.70 7.79
C PRO A 198 -29.22 26.35 7.80
N GLU A 199 -29.55 25.45 8.73
CA GLU A 199 -28.85 24.16 8.90
C GLU A 199 -28.98 23.24 7.67
N ASP A 200 -30.09 23.27 6.96
CA ASP A 200 -30.26 22.56 5.70
C ASP A 200 -29.30 23.07 4.61
N VAL A 201 -29.11 24.39 4.53
CA VAL A 201 -28.18 25.02 3.60
C VAL A 201 -26.73 24.72 3.97
N LYS A 202 -26.38 24.72 5.27
CA LYS A 202 -25.06 24.32 5.77
C LYS A 202 -24.77 22.86 5.39
N ASN A 203 -25.69 21.95 5.69
CA ASN A 203 -25.52 20.54 5.38
C ASN A 203 -25.38 20.28 3.87
N GLU A 204 -26.19 20.95 3.05
CA GLU A 204 -26.08 20.88 1.59
C GLU A 204 -24.75 21.45 1.07
N ALA A 205 -24.23 22.52 1.67
CA ALA A 205 -22.94 23.10 1.29
C ALA A 205 -21.75 22.20 1.63
N ILE A 206 -21.81 21.49 2.76
CA ILE A 206 -20.72 20.68 3.28
C ILE A 206 -20.74 19.25 2.72
N TYR A 207 -21.91 18.62 2.66
CA TYR A 207 -22.07 17.21 2.29
C TYR A 207 -22.70 17.02 0.90
N GLY A 208 -23.23 18.08 0.28
CA GLY A 208 -24.03 17.98 -0.94
C GLY A 208 -25.46 17.49 -0.67
N ARG A 209 -26.27 17.36 -1.73
CA ARG A 209 -27.52 16.59 -1.68
C ARG A 209 -27.25 15.21 -2.27
N TYR A 210 -27.64 14.17 -1.54
CA TYR A 210 -27.77 12.82 -2.07
C TYR A 210 -28.91 12.73 -3.07
#